data_AF-A0A938FV26-F1
#
_entry.id   AF-A0A938FV26-F1
#
_cell.length_a   1.000
_cell.length_b   1.000
_cell.length_c   1.000
_cell.angle_alpha   90.00
_cell.angle_beta   90.00
_cell.angle_gamma   90.00
#
_symmetry.space_group_name_H-M   'P 1'
#
loop_
_entity.id
_entity.type
_entity.pdbx_description
1 polymer ?
#
loop_
_entity_poly.entity_id
_entity_poly.type
_entity_poly.pdbx_seq_one_letter_code
_entity_poly.pdbx_strand_id
1 'polypeptide(L)'
;MTKGPNANFASGYFKIIKDAVAESRRQLAEDPALFVEMHNEQVKRLFLAARTDEQRQLAIAASLAEQKRLGVPDHALRPISKDQAANLAAEINALADNDPEAAGDLVQQTARFYQQWWRYAATALADAGLDGDYVVVSDLTELRDAFVMKELVQAIRAKKLMEDSQIYRDNAKQIKQKVEEELEPFIWTFTPYGPAGMDYAYKYVSAAVSLAMYAMFRNKDMDADDAVEYATNTLVFDRNKLFSSELLEMVRVDPDVDEELFTWIAKQTLINLNPQDLVPVFGGDMPNSTQHEDVVKANHESATQGYYVNNPDNTGVILLNKQGQPVLTYDWPGRTIVPVEIKFADLDGLRTIYGDPPPPQPLLGRF
;
A
#
# COMPACT_ATOMS: atom_id res chain seq x y z
N MET A 1 17.90 27.22 -63.14
CA MET A 1 17.86 25.84 -62.59
C MET A 1 18.30 25.89 -61.14
N THR A 2 17.36 26.03 -60.22
CA THR A 2 17.58 25.85 -58.78
C THR A 2 17.79 24.34 -58.54
N LYS A 3 19.00 23.96 -58.12
CA LYS A 3 19.25 22.59 -57.62
C LYS A 3 18.35 22.40 -56.40
N GLY A 4 17.35 21.52 -56.53
CA GLY A 4 16.51 21.12 -55.40
C GLY A 4 17.35 20.53 -54.27
N PRO A 5 16.93 20.68 -53.00
CA PRO A 5 17.66 20.14 -51.87
C PRO A 5 17.89 18.63 -52.05
N ASN A 6 19.14 18.21 -51.84
CA ASN A 6 19.62 16.84 -51.98
C ASN A 6 18.73 15.87 -51.16
N ALA A 7 17.97 15.00 -51.84
CA ALA A 7 17.16 13.95 -51.20
C ALA A 7 18.00 13.01 -50.29
N ASN A 8 19.30 12.88 -50.55
CA ASN A 8 20.24 12.11 -49.71
C ASN A 8 20.58 12.78 -48.37
N PHE A 9 20.44 14.10 -48.24
CA PHE A 9 20.59 14.79 -46.95
C PHE A 9 19.35 14.59 -46.07
N ALA A 10 18.16 14.67 -46.66
CA ALA A 10 16.90 14.46 -45.94
C ALA A 10 16.76 13.01 -45.42
N SER A 11 17.22 12.00 -46.18
CA SER A 11 17.14 10.59 -45.74
C SER A 11 18.11 10.26 -44.60
N GLY A 12 19.31 10.85 -44.60
CA GLY A 12 20.29 10.70 -43.51
C GLY A 12 19.81 11.34 -42.20
N TYR A 13 19.26 12.56 -42.27
CA TYR A 13 18.68 13.24 -41.09
C TYR A 13 17.46 12.50 -40.54
N PHE A 14 16.58 11.98 -41.40
CA PHE A 14 15.42 11.22 -40.96
C PHE A 14 15.82 9.92 -40.25
N LYS A 15 16.87 9.23 -40.73
CA LYS A 15 17.43 8.05 -40.07
C LYS A 15 18.00 8.41 -38.69
N ILE A 16 18.79 9.48 -38.58
CA ILE A 16 19.35 9.94 -37.30
C ILE A 16 18.25 10.29 -36.30
N ILE A 17 17.20 11.01 -36.73
CA ILE A 17 16.06 11.36 -35.86
C ILE A 17 15.30 10.10 -35.44
N LYS A 18 15.05 9.16 -36.36
CA LYS A 18 14.37 7.90 -36.06
C LYS A 18 15.15 7.06 -35.05
N ASP A 19 16.46 6.94 -35.23
CA ASP A 19 17.33 6.18 -34.35
C ASP A 19 17.42 6.86 -32.96
N ALA A 20 17.50 8.19 -32.91
CA ALA A 20 17.47 8.96 -31.66
C ALA A 20 16.14 8.83 -30.90
N VAL A 21 15.00 8.85 -31.60
CA VAL A 21 13.68 8.63 -30.99
C VAL A 21 13.54 7.19 -30.49
N ALA A 22 14.04 6.21 -31.24
CA ALA A 22 14.03 4.81 -30.82
C ALA A 22 14.89 4.60 -29.58
N GLU A 23 16.09 5.19 -29.54
CA GLU A 23 16.99 5.12 -28.38
C GLU A 23 16.41 5.83 -27.16
N SER A 24 15.82 7.02 -27.33
CA SER A 24 15.14 7.73 -26.24
C SER A 24 13.97 6.92 -25.67
N ARG A 25 13.16 6.28 -26.53
CA ARG A 25 12.08 5.39 -26.07
C ARG A 25 12.62 4.15 -25.35
N ARG A 26 13.74 3.60 -25.82
CA ARG A 26 14.41 2.46 -25.19
C ARG A 26 14.90 2.82 -23.79
N GLN A 27 15.58 3.96 -23.65
CA GLN A 27 16.08 4.45 -22.37
C GLN A 27 14.95 4.78 -21.40
N LEU A 28 13.88 5.44 -21.88
CA LEU A 28 12.69 5.72 -21.07
C LEU A 28 12.00 4.43 -20.61
N ALA A 29 11.98 3.38 -21.43
CA ALA A 29 11.40 2.09 -21.04
C ALA A 29 12.31 1.27 -20.10
N GLU A 30 13.63 1.42 -20.21
CA GLU A 30 14.62 0.71 -19.41
C GLU A 30 14.76 1.29 -18.00
N ASP A 31 14.84 2.61 -17.88
CA ASP A 31 14.89 3.33 -16.61
C ASP A 31 14.17 4.68 -16.71
N PRO A 32 12.84 4.70 -16.52
CA PRO A 32 12.04 5.92 -16.59
C PRO A 32 12.51 7.02 -15.63
N ALA A 33 12.96 6.62 -14.42
CA ALA A 33 13.38 7.55 -13.39
C ALA A 33 14.69 8.24 -13.78
N LEU A 34 15.71 7.45 -14.15
CA LEU A 34 16.99 7.98 -14.61
C LEU A 34 16.83 8.83 -15.87
N PHE A 35 16.00 8.39 -16.82
CA PHE A 35 15.76 9.13 -18.05
C PHE A 35 15.23 10.54 -17.75
N VAL A 36 14.23 10.66 -16.87
CA VAL A 36 13.67 11.96 -16.47
C VAL A 36 14.68 12.80 -15.69
N GLU A 37 15.42 12.22 -14.75
CA GLU A 37 16.47 12.94 -14.00
C GLU A 37 17.58 13.50 -14.90
N MET A 38 17.95 12.77 -15.96
CA MET A 38 18.98 13.18 -16.91
C MET A 38 18.49 14.20 -17.94
N HIS A 39 17.24 14.12 -18.38
CA HIS A 39 16.73 14.89 -19.52
C HIS A 39 15.74 16.00 -19.15
N ASN A 40 15.25 16.04 -17.91
CA ASN A 40 14.37 17.10 -17.42
C ASN A 40 15.10 17.97 -16.36
N GLU A 41 15.57 19.13 -16.79
CA GLU A 41 16.30 20.09 -15.95
C GLU A 41 15.48 20.65 -14.77
N GLN A 42 14.15 20.60 -14.82
CA GLN A 42 13.32 21.01 -13.70
C GLN A 42 13.30 19.93 -12.62
N VAL A 43 13.07 18.67 -12.98
CA VAL A 43 13.09 17.54 -12.05
C VAL A 43 14.47 17.40 -11.41
N LYS A 44 15.53 17.48 -12.20
CA LYS A 44 16.91 17.48 -11.70
C LYS A 44 17.16 18.58 -10.67
N ARG A 45 16.69 19.80 -10.93
CA ARG A 45 16.82 20.92 -9.99
C ARG A 45 16.06 20.68 -8.69
N LEU A 46 14.88 20.05 -8.74
CA LEU A 46 14.13 19.67 -7.54
C LEU A 46 14.91 18.68 -6.69
N PHE A 47 15.48 17.63 -7.29
CA PHE A 47 16.32 16.67 -6.55
C PHE A 47 17.58 17.33 -5.95
N LEU A 48 18.25 18.21 -6.69
CA LEU A 48 19.45 18.92 -6.19
C LEU A 48 19.14 19.93 -5.08
N ALA A 49 17.98 20.58 -5.16
CA ALA A 49 17.53 21.57 -4.18
C ALA A 49 16.90 20.95 -2.94
N ALA A 50 16.49 19.68 -3.00
CA ALA A 50 15.85 19.03 -1.88
C ALA A 50 16.84 18.83 -0.71
N ARG A 51 16.42 19.29 0.46
CA ARG A 51 17.13 19.23 1.74
C ARG A 51 16.29 18.58 2.85
N THR A 52 14.97 18.58 2.70
CA THR A 52 14.02 17.89 3.59
C THR A 52 13.33 16.74 2.86
N ASP A 53 12.64 15.89 3.60
CA ASP A 53 11.89 14.77 3.03
C ASP A 53 10.70 15.27 2.21
N GLU A 54 10.00 16.32 2.64
CA GLU A 54 8.89 16.92 1.87
C GLU A 54 9.37 17.45 0.51
N GLN A 55 10.55 18.07 0.47
CA GLN A 55 11.13 18.55 -0.79
C GLN A 55 11.53 17.38 -1.70
N ARG A 56 11.97 16.26 -1.13
CA ARG A 56 12.26 15.04 -1.90
C ARG A 56 10.97 14.38 -2.40
N GLN A 57 9.89 14.38 -1.63
CA GLN A 57 8.58 13.92 -2.09
C GLN A 57 8.08 14.74 -3.28
N LEU A 58 8.24 16.05 -3.24
CA LEU A 58 7.89 16.93 -4.37
C LEU A 58 8.71 16.63 -5.62
N ALA A 59 10.01 16.31 -5.46
CA ALA A 59 10.87 15.91 -6.57
C ALA A 59 10.43 14.56 -7.18
N ILE A 60 10.09 13.57 -6.33
CA ILE A 60 9.57 12.27 -6.75
C ILE A 60 8.25 12.43 -7.51
N ALA A 61 7.30 13.20 -6.95
CA ALA A 61 6.01 13.46 -7.60
C ALA A 61 6.18 14.14 -8.97
N ALA A 62 7.10 15.12 -9.07
CA ALA A 62 7.41 15.77 -10.33
C ALA A 62 8.04 14.80 -11.35
N SER A 63 8.93 13.91 -10.90
CA SER A 63 9.54 12.87 -11.75
C SER A 63 8.47 11.91 -12.30
N LEU A 64 7.60 11.40 -11.45
CA LEU A 64 6.51 10.49 -11.85
C LEU A 64 5.50 11.15 -12.79
N ALA A 65 5.14 12.41 -12.54
CA ALA A 65 4.28 13.18 -13.44
C ALA A 65 4.92 13.35 -14.82
N GLU A 66 6.23 13.58 -14.87
CA GLU A 66 6.96 13.70 -16.14
C GLU A 66 7.05 12.35 -16.88
N GLN A 67 7.28 11.24 -16.18
CA GLN A 67 7.22 9.90 -16.77
C GLN A 67 5.86 9.63 -17.42
N LYS A 68 4.75 9.94 -16.71
CA LYS A 68 3.40 9.85 -17.26
C LYS A 68 3.23 10.73 -18.50
N ARG A 69 3.70 11.98 -18.46
CA ARG A 69 3.65 12.91 -19.61
C ARG A 69 4.41 12.38 -20.82
N LEU A 70 5.50 11.64 -20.59
CA LEU A 70 6.30 10.97 -21.62
C LEU A 70 5.69 9.65 -22.11
N GLY A 71 4.54 9.23 -21.57
CA GLY A 71 3.79 8.06 -22.02
C GLY A 71 4.16 6.75 -21.32
N VAL A 72 4.85 6.81 -20.18
CA VAL A 72 5.09 5.63 -19.34
C VAL A 72 3.77 5.18 -18.70
N PRO A 73 3.33 3.93 -18.90
CA PRO A 73 2.09 3.43 -18.30
C PRO A 73 2.24 3.27 -16.78
N ASP A 74 1.13 3.35 -16.03
CA ASP A 74 1.15 3.37 -14.56
C ASP A 74 1.95 2.22 -13.93
N HIS A 75 1.86 0.99 -14.46
CA HIS A 75 2.60 -0.17 -13.96
C HIS A 75 4.12 -0.10 -14.18
N ALA A 76 4.58 0.73 -15.12
CA ALA A 76 5.99 0.90 -15.47
C ALA A 76 6.61 2.15 -14.82
N LEU A 77 5.83 2.94 -14.07
CA LEU A 77 6.37 4.09 -13.34
C LEU A 77 7.34 3.64 -12.25
N ARG A 78 8.41 4.42 -12.07
CA ARG A 78 9.47 4.13 -11.10
C ARG A 78 9.89 5.43 -10.40
N PRO A 79 9.83 5.52 -9.06
CA PRO A 79 10.25 6.70 -8.31
C PRO A 79 11.75 6.71 -7.98
N ILE A 80 12.44 5.61 -8.26
CA ILE A 80 13.85 5.36 -7.99
C ILE A 80 14.48 4.81 -9.26
N SER A 81 15.70 5.23 -9.60
CA SER A 81 16.44 4.66 -10.73
C SER A 81 16.83 3.21 -10.47
N LYS A 82 17.08 2.47 -11.54
CA LYS A 82 17.48 1.05 -11.50
C LYS A 82 18.78 0.86 -10.69
N ASP A 83 19.77 1.74 -10.88
CA ASP A 83 21.04 1.65 -10.17
C ASP A 83 20.88 1.97 -8.68
N GLN A 84 20.07 2.97 -8.33
CA GLN A 84 19.76 3.27 -6.93
C GLN A 84 19.00 2.11 -6.26
N ALA A 85 18.03 1.52 -6.96
CA ALA A 85 17.29 0.36 -6.47
C ALA A 85 18.22 -0.84 -6.25
N ALA A 86 19.13 -1.12 -7.19
CA ALA A 86 20.11 -2.19 -7.04
C ALA A 86 21.05 -1.99 -5.85
N ASN A 87 21.56 -0.76 -5.66
CA ASN A 87 22.42 -0.46 -4.52
C ASN A 87 21.68 -0.61 -3.18
N LEU A 88 20.45 -0.10 -3.09
CA LEU A 88 19.65 -0.19 -1.87
C LEU A 88 19.22 -1.64 -1.56
N ALA A 89 18.82 -2.40 -2.58
CA ALA A 89 18.52 -3.82 -2.42
C ALA A 89 19.74 -4.62 -1.97
N ALA A 90 20.93 -4.32 -2.51
CA ALA A 90 22.18 -4.94 -2.08
C ALA A 90 22.53 -4.60 -0.63
N GLU A 91 22.34 -3.34 -0.21
CA GLU A 91 22.56 -2.88 1.16
C GLU A 91 21.62 -3.58 2.15
N ILE A 92 20.32 -3.62 1.86
CA ILE A 92 19.32 -4.32 2.69
C ILE A 92 19.65 -5.81 2.81
N ASN A 93 20.00 -6.47 1.70
CA ASN A 93 20.39 -7.88 1.72
C ASN A 93 21.67 -8.13 2.54
N ALA A 94 22.66 -7.24 2.43
CA ALA A 94 23.91 -7.35 3.20
C ALA A 94 23.69 -7.11 4.70
N LEU A 95 22.80 -6.18 5.06
CA LEU A 95 22.38 -5.98 6.45
C LEU A 95 21.60 -7.19 6.94
N ALA A 96 20.71 -7.78 6.15
CA ALA A 96 19.93 -8.94 6.57
C ALA A 96 20.81 -10.14 6.98
N ASP A 97 22.02 -10.25 6.44
CA ASP A 97 23.02 -11.25 6.83
C ASP A 97 23.68 -10.99 8.19
N ASN A 98 23.90 -9.72 8.56
CA ASN A 98 24.77 -9.33 9.67
C ASN A 98 24.00 -8.67 10.83
N ASP A 99 22.97 -7.90 10.50
CA ASP A 99 22.11 -7.12 11.37
C ASP A 99 20.67 -7.04 10.80
N PRO A 100 19.84 -8.07 11.03
CA PRO A 100 18.45 -8.12 10.55
C PRO A 100 17.57 -6.97 11.04
N GLU A 101 17.89 -6.40 12.20
CA GLU A 101 17.16 -5.26 12.76
C GLU A 101 17.46 -4.00 11.95
N ALA A 102 18.74 -3.71 11.68
CA ALA A 102 19.14 -2.61 10.82
C ALA A 102 18.61 -2.75 9.38
N ALA A 103 18.51 -3.98 8.85
CA ALA A 103 17.89 -4.23 7.55
C ALA A 103 16.40 -3.86 7.54
N GLY A 104 15.67 -4.26 8.59
CA GLY A 104 14.26 -3.90 8.76
C GLY A 104 14.05 -2.39 8.92
N ASP A 105 14.89 -1.75 9.74
CA ASP A 105 14.88 -0.29 9.91
C ASP A 105 15.14 0.45 8.61
N LEU A 106 16.08 -0.02 7.79
CA LEU A 106 16.37 0.58 6.49
C LEU A 106 15.19 0.44 5.52
N VAL A 107 14.49 -0.69 5.53
CA VAL A 107 13.26 -0.89 4.75
C VAL A 107 12.18 0.07 5.19
N GLN A 108 11.95 0.24 6.51
CA GLN A 108 10.97 1.19 7.02
C GLN A 108 11.33 2.65 6.71
N GLN A 109 12.60 3.02 6.89
CA GLN A 109 13.08 4.36 6.55
C GLN A 109 12.87 4.65 5.06
N THR A 110 13.17 3.67 4.21
CA THR A 110 12.92 3.76 2.76
C THR A 110 11.43 3.91 2.46
N ALA A 111 10.57 3.10 3.10
CA ALA A 111 9.13 3.20 2.92
C ALA A 111 8.57 4.57 3.36
N ARG A 112 9.01 5.08 4.53
CA ARG A 112 8.68 6.44 5.00
C ARG A 112 9.23 7.52 4.07
N PHE A 113 10.37 7.29 3.44
CA PHE A 113 10.96 8.19 2.46
C PHE A 113 10.22 8.21 1.13
N TYR A 114 9.50 7.14 0.74
CA TYR A 114 8.69 7.12 -0.48
C TYR A 114 7.19 7.32 -0.25
N GLN A 115 6.68 7.16 0.99
CA GLN A 115 5.28 7.35 1.39
C GLN A 115 4.28 6.72 0.40
N GLN A 116 3.36 7.51 -0.15
CA GLN A 116 2.37 7.08 -1.14
C GLN A 116 2.98 6.49 -2.43
N TRP A 117 4.27 6.73 -2.69
CA TRP A 117 5.01 6.17 -3.82
C TRP A 117 5.76 4.88 -3.47
N TRP A 118 5.70 4.44 -2.21
CA TRP A 118 6.41 3.26 -1.72
C TRP A 118 6.12 2.02 -2.54
N ARG A 119 4.87 1.79 -2.94
CA ARG A 119 4.51 0.65 -3.79
C ARG A 119 5.35 0.57 -5.08
N TYR A 120 5.60 1.70 -5.74
CA TYR A 120 6.41 1.72 -6.96
C TYR A 120 7.90 1.52 -6.66
N ALA A 121 8.39 2.07 -5.54
CA ALA A 121 9.77 1.88 -5.09
C ALA A 121 10.03 0.42 -4.69
N ALA A 122 9.10 -0.20 -3.97
CA ALA A 122 9.14 -1.60 -3.59
C ALA A 122 9.19 -2.53 -4.81
N THR A 123 8.40 -2.27 -5.85
CA THR A 123 8.50 -3.03 -7.12
C THR A 123 9.88 -2.86 -7.75
N ALA A 124 10.45 -1.66 -7.76
CA ALA A 124 11.79 -1.42 -8.29
C ALA A 124 12.88 -2.17 -7.50
N LEU A 125 12.75 -2.22 -6.17
CA LEU A 125 13.65 -2.98 -5.30
C LEU A 125 13.51 -4.49 -5.51
N ALA A 126 12.28 -4.97 -5.71
CA ALA A 126 12.02 -6.38 -6.04
C ALA A 126 12.61 -6.76 -7.41
N ASP A 127 12.41 -5.92 -8.43
CA ASP A 127 13.04 -6.06 -9.76
C ASP A 127 14.58 -6.08 -9.66
N ALA A 128 15.13 -5.42 -8.62
CA ALA A 128 16.57 -5.37 -8.34
C ALA A 128 17.09 -6.50 -7.43
N GLY A 129 16.24 -7.45 -7.04
CA GLY A 129 16.63 -8.66 -6.30
C GLY A 129 16.37 -8.63 -4.80
N LEU A 130 15.62 -7.65 -4.28
CA LEU A 130 15.04 -7.72 -2.93
C LEU A 130 13.85 -8.70 -2.94
N ASP A 131 13.71 -9.52 -1.90
CA ASP A 131 12.54 -10.42 -1.81
C ASP A 131 11.25 -9.58 -1.64
N GLY A 132 10.17 -9.97 -2.31
CA GLY A 132 8.89 -9.27 -2.25
C GLY A 132 8.27 -9.24 -0.84
N ASP A 133 8.65 -10.19 0.02
CA ASP A 133 8.20 -10.29 1.40
C ASP A 133 8.66 -9.09 2.26
N TYR A 134 9.74 -8.38 1.86
CA TYR A 134 10.18 -7.15 2.54
C TYR A 134 9.16 -6.01 2.44
N VAL A 135 8.17 -6.09 1.55
CA VAL A 135 7.04 -5.16 1.56
C VAL A 135 6.22 -5.28 2.85
N VAL A 136 6.12 -6.47 3.44
CA VAL A 136 5.40 -6.62 4.71
C VAL A 136 6.21 -5.99 5.85
N VAL A 137 7.54 -6.02 5.76
CA VAL A 137 8.45 -5.40 6.75
C VAL A 137 8.24 -3.88 6.85
N SER A 138 7.90 -3.21 5.74
CA SER A 138 7.64 -1.76 5.80
C SER A 138 6.42 -1.37 6.60
N ASP A 139 5.47 -2.29 6.76
CA ASP A 139 4.19 -2.04 7.44
C ASP A 139 4.30 -2.25 8.96
N LEU A 140 5.46 -2.70 9.44
CA LEU A 140 5.78 -3.00 10.84
C LEU A 140 6.18 -1.75 11.64
N THR A 141 5.41 -0.68 11.56
CA THR A 141 5.85 0.67 11.95
C THR A 141 5.88 1.00 13.44
N GLU A 142 5.36 0.12 14.30
CA GLU A 142 5.23 0.42 15.74
C GLU A 142 6.37 -0.14 16.59
N LEU A 143 6.61 0.44 17.77
CA LEU A 143 7.63 -0.06 18.70
C LEU A 143 7.39 -1.53 19.12
N ARG A 144 6.12 -1.96 19.17
CA ARG A 144 5.74 -3.36 19.42
C ARG A 144 6.15 -4.30 18.28
N ASP A 145 6.36 -3.78 17.08
CA ASP A 145 6.65 -4.57 15.88
C ASP A 145 8.15 -4.86 15.71
N ALA A 146 9.05 -4.27 16.51
CA ALA A 146 10.49 -4.43 16.35
C ALA A 146 10.95 -5.90 16.42
N PHE A 147 10.34 -6.69 17.32
CA PHE A 147 10.59 -8.13 17.41
C PHE A 147 10.11 -8.87 16.15
N VAL A 148 8.88 -8.59 15.71
CA VAL A 148 8.27 -9.21 14.53
C VAL A 148 9.07 -8.89 13.26
N MET A 149 9.51 -7.64 13.13
CA MET A 149 10.34 -7.18 12.04
C MET A 149 11.64 -7.98 11.96
N LYS A 150 12.35 -8.10 13.07
CA LYS A 150 13.58 -8.88 13.14
C LYS A 150 13.34 -10.35 12.76
N GLU A 151 12.29 -10.96 13.29
CA GLU A 151 11.93 -12.35 12.99
C GLU A 151 11.60 -12.53 11.50
N LEU A 152 10.83 -11.61 10.92
CA LEU A 152 10.45 -11.67 9.52
C LEU A 152 11.65 -11.48 8.59
N VAL A 153 12.55 -10.53 8.87
CA VAL A 153 13.80 -10.37 8.08
C VAL A 153 14.65 -11.64 8.15
N GLN A 154 14.78 -12.24 9.34
CA GLN A 154 15.48 -13.52 9.49
C GLN A 154 14.80 -14.65 8.73
N ALA A 155 13.47 -14.70 8.75
CA ALA A 155 12.67 -15.69 8.05
C ALA A 155 12.82 -15.59 6.53
N ILE A 156 12.71 -14.38 5.98
CA ILE A 156 12.93 -14.10 4.55
C ILE A 156 14.35 -14.51 4.14
N ARG A 157 15.34 -14.23 4.99
CA ARG A 157 16.71 -14.62 4.71
C ARG A 157 16.89 -16.15 4.75
N ALA A 158 16.35 -16.78 5.78
CA ALA A 158 16.42 -18.22 5.97
C ALA A 158 15.68 -18.97 4.87
N LYS A 159 14.64 -18.39 4.24
CA LYS A 159 13.88 -18.99 3.13
C LYS A 159 14.78 -19.66 2.09
N LYS A 160 15.77 -18.93 1.57
CA LYS A 160 16.76 -19.45 0.59
C LYS A 160 17.63 -20.59 1.13
N LEU A 161 17.94 -20.59 2.43
CA LEU A 161 18.71 -21.65 3.08
C LEU A 161 17.84 -22.87 3.41
N MET A 162 16.55 -22.63 3.68
CA MET A 162 15.56 -23.64 4.07
C MET A 162 15.01 -24.38 2.87
N GLU A 163 14.97 -23.79 1.67
CA GLU A 163 14.45 -24.42 0.43
C GLU A 163 15.05 -25.82 0.17
N ASP A 164 16.31 -26.03 0.50
CA ASP A 164 17.00 -27.33 0.34
C ASP A 164 16.84 -28.28 1.55
N SER A 165 16.29 -27.79 2.66
CA SER A 165 16.12 -28.58 3.88
C SER A 165 14.99 -29.62 3.74
N GLN A 166 15.11 -30.71 4.51
CA GLN A 166 14.07 -31.74 4.56
C GLN A 166 12.76 -31.19 5.16
N ILE A 167 12.86 -30.37 6.21
CA ILE A 167 11.72 -29.73 6.88
C ILE A 167 10.90 -28.91 5.87
N TYR A 168 11.55 -28.14 5.01
CA TYR A 168 10.86 -27.35 4.00
C TYR A 168 10.16 -28.23 2.97
N ARG A 169 10.84 -29.25 2.42
CA ARG A 169 10.26 -30.14 1.41
C ARG A 169 9.03 -30.88 1.91
N ASP A 170 9.05 -31.30 3.17
CA ASP A 170 7.95 -32.07 3.76
C ASP A 170 6.75 -31.19 4.13
N ASN A 171 6.98 -29.92 4.51
CA ASN A 171 5.92 -29.06 5.08
C ASN A 171 5.49 -27.90 4.17
N ALA A 172 6.26 -27.49 3.15
CA ALA A 172 6.01 -26.25 2.39
C ALA A 172 4.63 -26.17 1.76
N LYS A 173 4.17 -27.27 1.17
CA LYS A 173 2.85 -27.30 0.57
C LYS A 173 1.75 -27.20 1.63
N GLN A 174 1.90 -27.90 2.75
CA GLN A 174 0.92 -27.91 3.83
C GLN A 174 0.85 -26.56 4.54
N ILE A 175 2.00 -25.99 4.92
CA ILE A 175 2.07 -24.66 5.56
C ILE A 175 1.48 -23.62 4.63
N LYS A 176 1.86 -23.61 3.34
CA LYS A 176 1.29 -22.65 2.39
C LYS A 176 -0.23 -22.74 2.33
N GLN A 177 -0.77 -23.94 2.19
CA GLN A 177 -2.22 -24.14 2.15
C GLN A 177 -2.88 -23.65 3.44
N LYS A 178 -2.36 -24.02 4.61
CA LYS A 178 -2.91 -23.60 5.90
C LYS A 178 -2.82 -22.10 6.14
N VAL A 179 -1.71 -21.46 5.76
CA VAL A 179 -1.59 -19.99 5.80
C VAL A 179 -2.62 -19.34 4.87
N GLU A 180 -2.82 -19.87 3.66
CA GLU A 180 -3.85 -19.37 2.74
C GLU A 180 -5.26 -19.52 3.31
N GLU A 181 -5.56 -20.64 3.97
CA GLU A 181 -6.84 -20.89 4.66
C GLU A 181 -7.04 -19.95 5.86
N GLU A 182 -6.05 -19.82 6.74
CA GLU A 182 -6.10 -18.93 7.90
C GLU A 182 -6.16 -17.46 7.52
N LEU A 183 -5.44 -17.03 6.48
CA LEU A 183 -5.46 -15.65 6.00
C LEU A 183 -6.58 -15.37 4.99
N GLU A 184 -7.42 -16.33 4.62
CA GLU A 184 -8.54 -16.11 3.70
C GLU A 184 -9.40 -14.89 4.12
N PRO A 185 -9.80 -14.75 5.40
CA PRO A 185 -10.54 -13.58 5.86
C PRO A 185 -9.78 -12.26 5.64
N PHE A 186 -8.46 -12.25 5.89
CA PHE A 186 -7.63 -11.08 5.64
C PHE A 186 -7.51 -10.75 4.15
N ILE A 187 -7.34 -11.77 3.29
CA ILE A 187 -7.23 -11.62 1.84
C ILE A 187 -8.52 -10.99 1.27
N TRP A 188 -9.68 -11.38 1.78
CA TRP A 188 -10.98 -10.82 1.36
C TRP A 188 -11.06 -9.30 1.51
N THR A 189 -10.37 -8.72 2.49
CA THR A 189 -10.34 -7.26 2.71
C THR A 189 -9.67 -6.48 1.57
N PHE A 190 -8.92 -7.17 0.69
CA PHE A 190 -8.24 -6.57 -0.47
C PHE A 190 -8.94 -6.78 -1.80
N THR A 191 -9.98 -7.62 -1.87
CA THR A 191 -10.77 -7.86 -3.07
C THR A 191 -11.29 -6.58 -3.74
N PRO A 192 -11.75 -5.54 -3.00
CA PRO A 192 -12.24 -4.30 -3.59
C PRO A 192 -11.20 -3.53 -4.43
N TYR A 193 -9.90 -3.75 -4.20
CA TYR A 193 -8.83 -3.11 -4.98
C TYR A 193 -8.39 -3.90 -6.22
N GLY A 194 -9.10 -4.99 -6.54
CA GLY A 194 -8.85 -5.82 -7.71
C GLY A 194 -7.47 -6.52 -7.67
N PRO A 195 -6.87 -6.80 -8.85
CA PRO A 195 -5.62 -7.58 -8.93
C PRO A 195 -4.45 -6.98 -8.15
N ALA A 196 -4.42 -5.65 -8.03
CA ALA A 196 -3.41 -4.92 -7.28
C ALA A 196 -3.48 -5.18 -5.77
N GLY A 197 -4.69 -5.21 -5.20
CA GLY A 197 -4.90 -5.55 -3.79
C GLY A 197 -4.56 -7.00 -3.51
N MET A 198 -4.98 -7.89 -4.40
CA MET A 198 -4.68 -9.33 -4.27
C MET A 198 -3.19 -9.62 -4.29
N ASP A 199 -2.43 -9.02 -5.21
CA ASP A 199 -0.95 -9.14 -5.25
C ASP A 199 -0.32 -8.76 -3.91
N TYR A 200 -0.80 -7.68 -3.28
CA TYR A 200 -0.33 -7.24 -1.99
C TYR A 200 -0.73 -8.19 -0.85
N ALA A 201 -1.96 -8.69 -0.82
CA ALA A 201 -2.40 -9.69 0.16
C ALA A 201 -1.56 -10.98 0.08
N TYR A 202 -1.19 -11.42 -1.14
CA TYR A 202 -0.33 -12.59 -1.32
C TYR A 202 1.11 -12.37 -0.83
N LYS A 203 1.58 -11.13 -0.67
CA LYS A 203 2.86 -10.85 0.01
C LYS A 203 2.78 -11.14 1.50
N TYR A 204 1.63 -10.90 2.15
CA TYR A 204 1.38 -11.31 3.53
C TYR A 204 1.33 -12.83 3.68
N VAL A 205 0.69 -13.53 2.74
CA VAL A 205 0.72 -15.01 2.70
C VAL A 205 2.17 -15.51 2.59
N SER A 206 2.94 -14.99 1.64
CA SER A 206 4.34 -15.40 1.45
C SER A 206 5.21 -15.09 2.68
N ALA A 207 5.04 -13.91 3.29
CA ALA A 207 5.72 -13.54 4.53
C ALA A 207 5.35 -14.44 5.71
N ALA A 208 4.07 -14.77 5.87
CA ALA A 208 3.59 -15.69 6.92
C ALA A 208 4.11 -17.12 6.70
N VAL A 209 4.17 -17.60 5.46
CA VAL A 209 4.81 -18.89 5.13
C VAL A 209 6.29 -18.87 5.50
N SER A 210 7.01 -17.81 5.15
CA SER A 210 8.42 -17.65 5.51
C SER A 210 8.61 -17.68 7.03
N LEU A 211 7.76 -16.97 7.78
CA LEU A 211 7.82 -16.90 9.23
C LEU A 211 7.45 -18.24 9.90
N ALA A 212 6.41 -18.93 9.45
CA ALA A 212 6.02 -20.25 9.94
C ALA A 212 7.14 -21.27 9.71
N MET A 213 7.73 -21.28 8.51
CA MET A 213 8.88 -22.14 8.19
C MET A 213 10.08 -21.87 9.08
N TYR A 214 10.38 -20.60 9.30
CA TYR A 214 11.49 -20.20 10.16
C TYR A 214 11.24 -20.59 11.62
N ALA A 215 10.01 -20.46 12.10
CA ALA A 215 9.61 -20.89 13.44
C ALA A 215 9.82 -22.39 13.64
N MET A 216 9.39 -23.24 12.71
CA MET A 216 9.65 -24.69 12.73
C MET A 216 11.14 -25.03 12.63
N PHE A 217 11.87 -24.32 11.77
CA PHE A 217 13.31 -24.55 11.60
C PHE A 217 14.09 -24.27 12.90
N ARG A 218 13.71 -23.21 13.61
CA ARG A 218 14.31 -22.83 14.90
C ARG A 218 13.84 -23.73 16.05
N ASN A 219 12.55 -24.08 16.07
CA ASN A 219 11.91 -24.87 17.12
C ASN A 219 11.50 -26.24 16.56
N LYS A 220 12.41 -27.21 16.63
CA LYS A 220 12.22 -28.54 16.01
C LYS A 220 11.02 -29.34 16.52
N ASP A 221 10.47 -28.97 17.67
CA ASP A 221 9.29 -29.59 18.27
C ASP A 221 7.98 -28.85 17.94
N MET A 222 8.05 -27.71 17.24
CA MET A 222 6.87 -26.98 16.76
C MET A 222 6.32 -27.67 15.52
N ASP A 223 5.05 -28.04 15.56
CA ASP A 223 4.38 -28.63 14.42
C ASP A 223 3.91 -27.56 13.41
N ALA A 224 3.38 -28.02 12.28
CA ALA A 224 2.96 -27.13 11.21
C ALA A 224 1.70 -26.31 11.56
N ASP A 225 0.84 -26.77 12.48
CA ASP A 225 -0.34 -26.03 12.90
C ASP A 225 0.07 -24.87 13.80
N ASP A 226 0.84 -25.17 14.85
CA ASP A 226 1.36 -24.17 15.79
C ASP A 226 2.20 -23.10 15.09
N ALA A 227 3.01 -23.49 14.10
CA ALA A 227 3.83 -22.55 13.33
C ALA A 227 3.01 -21.63 12.43
N VAL A 228 1.92 -22.13 11.84
CA VAL A 228 1.00 -21.33 11.03
C VAL A 228 0.26 -20.34 11.92
N GLU A 229 -0.31 -20.81 13.03
CA GLU A 229 -1.01 -19.95 14.01
C GLU A 229 -0.07 -18.86 14.54
N TYR A 230 1.17 -19.23 14.90
CA TYR A 230 2.18 -18.27 15.29
C TYR A 230 2.39 -17.19 14.24
N ALA A 231 2.59 -17.58 12.97
CA ALA A 231 2.91 -16.64 11.91
C ALA A 231 1.73 -15.72 11.54
N THR A 232 0.51 -16.25 11.45
CA THR A 232 -0.68 -15.48 11.08
C THR A 232 -1.12 -14.54 12.20
N ASN A 233 -1.06 -14.97 13.46
CA ASN A 233 -1.32 -14.09 14.61
C ASN A 233 -0.28 -12.98 14.69
N THR A 234 1.01 -13.33 14.62
CA THR A 234 2.11 -12.37 14.72
C THR A 234 2.08 -11.29 13.63
N LEU A 235 1.76 -11.65 12.38
CA LEU A 235 1.77 -10.70 11.26
C LEU A 235 0.44 -9.96 11.07
N VAL A 236 -0.68 -10.61 11.36
CA VAL A 236 -2.01 -10.12 10.98
C VAL A 236 -2.95 -9.99 12.17
N PHE A 237 -3.30 -11.09 12.85
CA PHE A 237 -4.46 -11.10 13.76
C PHE A 237 -4.23 -10.48 15.14
N ASP A 238 -3.03 -10.53 15.69
CA ASP A 238 -2.70 -9.77 16.91
C ASP A 238 -2.61 -8.26 16.63
N ARG A 239 -2.51 -7.90 15.35
CA ARG A 239 -2.30 -6.53 14.89
C ARG A 239 -3.57 -5.91 14.30
N ASN A 240 -4.52 -6.74 13.88
CA ASN A 240 -5.78 -6.32 13.30
C ASN A 240 -6.87 -7.27 13.77
N LYS A 241 -7.89 -6.70 14.39
CA LYS A 241 -9.15 -7.40 14.57
C LYS A 241 -9.91 -7.37 13.24
N LEU A 242 -10.34 -8.54 12.77
CA LEU A 242 -11.24 -8.63 11.62
C LEU A 242 -12.68 -8.48 12.09
N PHE A 243 -13.38 -7.54 11.47
CA PHE A 243 -14.75 -7.22 11.80
C PHE A 243 -15.63 -7.31 10.54
N SER A 244 -16.82 -7.90 10.67
CA SER A 244 -17.83 -7.84 9.61
C SER A 244 -19.22 -7.56 10.21
N SER A 245 -20.05 -6.82 9.47
CA SER A 245 -21.45 -6.59 9.84
C SER A 245 -22.31 -6.41 8.58
N GLU A 246 -23.63 -6.28 8.75
CA GLU A 246 -24.55 -5.98 7.64
C GLU A 246 -24.18 -4.71 6.84
N LEU A 247 -23.41 -3.79 7.43
CA LEU A 247 -22.99 -2.52 6.80
C LEU A 247 -21.49 -2.45 6.47
N LEU A 248 -20.73 -3.44 6.92
CA LEU A 248 -19.28 -3.47 6.84
C LEU A 248 -18.90 -4.78 6.15
N GLU A 249 -18.45 -4.71 4.88
CA GLU A 249 -17.66 -5.80 4.33
C GLU A 249 -16.47 -6.04 5.25
N MET A 250 -15.89 -7.24 5.26
CA MET A 250 -14.86 -7.60 6.24
C MET A 250 -13.75 -6.53 6.29
N VAL A 251 -13.66 -5.81 7.41
CA VAL A 251 -12.72 -4.69 7.64
C VAL A 251 -11.74 -5.04 8.75
N ARG A 252 -10.53 -4.50 8.63
CA ARG A 252 -9.47 -4.56 9.63
C ARG A 252 -9.57 -3.34 10.54
N VAL A 253 -9.62 -3.55 11.85
CA VAL A 253 -9.56 -2.48 12.84
C VAL A 253 -8.45 -2.75 13.82
N ASP A 254 -7.90 -1.69 14.43
CA ASP A 254 -6.93 -1.85 15.51
C ASP A 254 -7.57 -2.68 16.64
N PRO A 255 -6.84 -3.65 17.25
CA PRO A 255 -7.38 -4.52 18.30
C PRO A 255 -7.96 -3.77 19.51
N ASP A 256 -7.53 -2.53 19.75
CA ASP A 256 -8.01 -1.69 20.85
C ASP A 256 -9.33 -0.95 20.53
N VAL A 257 -9.85 -1.06 19.29
CA VAL A 257 -11.12 -0.45 18.88
C VAL A 257 -12.31 -1.31 19.31
N ASP A 258 -13.24 -0.69 20.03
CA ASP A 258 -14.52 -1.31 20.41
C ASP A 258 -15.42 -1.48 19.17
N GLU A 259 -15.80 -2.73 18.88
CA GLU A 259 -16.61 -3.12 17.72
C GLU A 259 -18.03 -2.56 17.74
N GLU A 260 -18.66 -2.53 18.92
CA GLU A 260 -20.02 -1.99 19.06
C GLU A 260 -19.99 -0.48 18.82
N LEU A 261 -18.98 0.19 19.36
CA LEU A 261 -18.76 1.62 19.14
C LEU A 261 -18.46 1.92 17.67
N PHE A 262 -17.59 1.14 17.01
CA PHE A 262 -17.26 1.33 15.60
C PHE A 262 -18.47 1.10 14.69
N THR A 263 -19.21 0.02 14.90
CA THR A 263 -20.45 -0.27 14.17
C THR A 263 -21.48 0.83 14.37
N TRP A 264 -21.59 1.33 15.60
CA TRP A 264 -22.47 2.44 15.91
C TRP A 264 -22.02 3.73 15.21
N ILE A 265 -20.73 4.08 15.24
CA ILE A 265 -20.19 5.24 14.53
C ILE A 265 -20.45 5.12 13.03
N ALA A 266 -20.11 3.99 12.40
CA ALA A 266 -20.35 3.78 10.97
C ALA A 266 -21.84 3.90 10.61
N LYS A 267 -22.74 3.35 11.44
CA LYS A 267 -24.19 3.51 11.31
C LYS A 267 -24.62 4.97 11.44
N GLN A 268 -24.15 5.66 12.47
CA GLN A 268 -24.50 7.07 12.70
C GLN A 268 -23.96 7.97 11.59
N THR A 269 -22.77 7.71 11.07
CA THR A 269 -22.20 8.43 9.93
C THR A 269 -23.07 8.25 8.69
N LEU A 270 -23.54 7.04 8.38
CA LEU A 270 -24.46 6.81 7.26
C LEU A 270 -25.84 7.46 7.46
N ILE A 271 -26.40 7.38 8.67
CA ILE A 271 -27.73 7.93 8.99
C ILE A 271 -27.73 9.46 8.94
N ASN A 272 -26.65 10.09 9.39
CA ASN A 272 -26.54 11.55 9.50
C ASN A 272 -25.78 12.18 8.32
N LEU A 273 -25.38 11.40 7.32
CA LEU A 273 -24.74 11.88 6.10
C LEU A 273 -25.72 12.83 5.38
N ASN A 274 -25.42 14.12 5.29
CA ASN A 274 -26.22 14.99 4.42
C ASN A 274 -25.66 14.92 3.01
N PRO A 275 -26.50 15.12 1.97
CA PRO A 275 -26.00 15.24 0.60
C PRO A 275 -24.90 16.29 0.49
N GLN A 276 -25.02 17.40 1.23
CA GLN A 276 -24.04 18.50 1.23
C GLN A 276 -22.67 18.11 1.81
N ASP A 277 -22.59 17.03 2.58
CA ASP A 277 -21.34 16.52 3.16
C ASP A 277 -20.52 15.71 2.12
N LEU A 278 -21.11 15.41 0.96
CA LEU A 278 -20.49 14.65 -0.13
C LEU A 278 -19.99 15.58 -1.22
N VAL A 279 -18.67 15.84 -1.24
CA VAL A 279 -18.04 16.57 -2.34
C VAL A 279 -17.85 15.61 -3.53
N PRO A 280 -18.44 15.86 -4.70
CA PRO A 280 -18.24 14.98 -5.84
C PRO A 280 -16.80 15.11 -6.34
N VAL A 281 -16.13 13.97 -6.53
CA VAL A 281 -14.80 13.94 -7.18
C VAL A 281 -15.01 14.14 -8.69
N PHE A 282 -14.94 15.38 -9.15
CA PHE A 282 -15.04 15.69 -10.58
C PHE A 282 -13.68 15.55 -11.27
N GLY A 283 -13.59 14.64 -12.24
CA GLY A 283 -12.53 14.66 -13.24
C GLY A 283 -12.95 15.52 -14.43
N GLY A 284 -12.64 16.82 -14.40
CA GLY A 284 -12.96 17.76 -15.50
C GLY A 284 -13.61 19.07 -15.02
N ASP A 285 -14.12 19.87 -15.97
CA ASP A 285 -14.83 21.13 -15.70
C ASP A 285 -16.02 20.87 -14.76
N MET A 286 -16.17 21.71 -13.72
CA MET A 286 -17.26 21.56 -12.75
C MET A 286 -18.62 21.65 -13.45
N PRO A 287 -19.58 20.75 -13.14
CA PRO A 287 -20.93 20.83 -13.67
C PRO A 287 -21.61 22.13 -13.25
N ASN A 288 -22.62 22.56 -14.01
CA ASN A 288 -23.48 23.66 -13.59
C ASN A 288 -24.25 23.30 -12.30
N SER A 289 -24.77 24.30 -11.58
CA SER A 289 -25.32 24.15 -10.23
C SER A 289 -26.45 23.11 -10.11
N THR A 290 -27.26 22.92 -11.15
CA THR A 290 -28.34 21.92 -11.17
C THR A 290 -27.79 20.49 -11.33
N GLN A 291 -26.78 20.29 -12.19
CA GLN A 291 -26.11 18.99 -12.30
C GLN A 291 -25.31 18.65 -11.04
N HIS A 292 -24.82 19.64 -10.31
CA HIS A 292 -24.12 19.46 -9.04
C HIS A 292 -25.04 18.87 -7.96
N GLU A 293 -26.25 19.42 -7.78
CA GLU A 293 -27.23 18.90 -6.82
C GLU A 293 -27.69 17.46 -7.14
N ASP A 294 -27.92 17.16 -8.43
CA ASP A 294 -28.30 15.81 -8.86
C ASP A 294 -27.18 14.79 -8.63
N VAL A 295 -25.93 15.16 -8.89
CA VAL A 295 -24.76 14.32 -8.62
C VAL A 295 -24.56 14.10 -7.13
N VAL A 296 -24.70 15.16 -6.33
CA VAL A 296 -24.63 15.10 -4.87
C VAL A 296 -25.71 14.17 -4.28
N LYS A 297 -26.94 14.29 -4.77
CA LYS A 297 -28.05 13.43 -4.35
C LYS A 297 -27.83 11.98 -4.78
N ALA A 298 -27.38 11.74 -6.01
CA ALA A 298 -27.05 10.40 -6.48
C ALA A 298 -25.90 9.76 -5.68
N ASN A 299 -24.89 10.55 -5.29
CA ASN A 299 -23.80 10.10 -4.41
C ASN A 299 -24.32 9.75 -3.01
N HIS A 300 -25.24 10.54 -2.46
CA HIS A 300 -25.88 10.26 -1.17
C HIS A 300 -26.72 8.98 -1.20
N GLU A 301 -27.57 8.82 -2.22
CA GLU A 301 -28.34 7.58 -2.42
C GLU A 301 -27.42 6.36 -2.64
N SER A 302 -26.27 6.57 -3.28
CA SER A 302 -25.26 5.53 -3.47
C SER A 302 -24.50 5.20 -2.19
N ALA A 303 -24.21 6.20 -1.35
CA ALA A 303 -23.51 6.04 -0.07
C ALA A 303 -24.37 5.31 0.97
N THR A 304 -25.67 5.61 1.04
CA THR A 304 -26.61 4.90 1.94
C THR A 304 -26.82 3.43 1.57
N GLN A 305 -26.39 3.02 0.38
CA GLN A 305 -26.44 1.66 -0.12
C GLN A 305 -25.05 1.03 -0.27
N GLY A 306 -24.01 1.73 0.16
CA GLY A 306 -22.62 1.34 0.04
C GLY A 306 -22.16 0.39 1.14
N TYR A 307 -20.86 0.11 1.15
CA TYR A 307 -20.19 -0.70 2.15
C TYR A 307 -18.82 -0.10 2.47
N TYR A 308 -18.38 -0.22 3.72
CA TYR A 308 -17.04 0.22 4.07
C TYR A 308 -16.01 -0.89 3.82
N VAL A 309 -14.83 -0.46 3.39
CA VAL A 309 -13.61 -1.25 3.22
C VAL A 309 -12.48 -0.52 3.93
N ASN A 310 -11.33 -1.15 4.16
CA ASN A 310 -10.16 -0.41 4.63
C ASN A 310 -9.73 0.66 3.60
N ASN A 311 -8.87 1.60 3.98
CA ASN A 311 -8.09 2.32 2.97
C ASN A 311 -6.85 1.50 2.56
N PRO A 312 -6.26 1.76 1.38
CA PRO A 312 -5.14 0.97 0.85
C PRO A 312 -3.90 0.92 1.75
N ASP A 313 -3.70 1.92 2.59
CA ASP A 313 -2.60 2.07 3.54
C ASP A 313 -2.96 1.61 4.97
N ASN A 314 -4.15 1.05 5.16
CA ASN A 314 -4.68 0.53 6.42
C ASN A 314 -4.70 1.56 7.57
N THR A 315 -4.64 2.85 7.25
CA THR A 315 -4.74 3.96 8.19
C THR A 315 -6.18 4.39 8.42
N GLY A 316 -7.17 3.66 7.91
CA GLY A 316 -8.57 4.07 7.95
C GLY A 316 -9.53 3.16 7.19
N VAL A 317 -10.70 3.71 6.87
CA VAL A 317 -11.75 3.07 6.07
C VAL A 317 -12.28 3.99 4.97
N ILE A 318 -12.76 3.40 3.88
CA ILE A 318 -13.38 4.07 2.74
C ILE A 318 -14.79 3.48 2.57
N LEU A 319 -15.80 4.33 2.45
CA LEU A 319 -17.13 3.92 2.00
C LEU A 319 -17.12 3.85 0.48
N LEU A 320 -17.39 2.65 -0.06
CA LEU A 320 -17.62 2.44 -1.48
C LEU A 320 -19.12 2.35 -1.76
N ASN A 321 -19.57 2.84 -2.91
CA ASN A 321 -20.92 2.53 -3.39
C ASN A 321 -21.02 1.08 -3.90
N LYS A 322 -22.23 0.65 -4.27
CA LYS A 322 -22.47 -0.70 -4.84
C LYS A 322 -21.64 -1.04 -6.08
N GLN A 323 -21.14 -0.03 -6.79
CA GLN A 323 -20.30 -0.17 -7.97
C GLN A 323 -18.80 -0.14 -7.64
N GLY A 324 -18.43 -0.09 -6.35
CA GLY A 324 -17.04 -0.07 -5.89
C GLY A 324 -16.36 1.29 -6.00
N GLN A 325 -17.10 2.39 -6.17
CA GLN A 325 -16.55 3.73 -6.26
C GLN A 325 -16.50 4.40 -4.87
N PRO A 326 -15.39 5.06 -4.51
CA PRO A 326 -15.27 5.72 -3.22
C PRO A 326 -16.20 6.94 -3.12
N VAL A 327 -16.92 7.03 -2.01
CA VAL A 327 -17.83 8.14 -1.70
C VAL A 327 -17.47 8.86 -0.39
N LEU A 328 -16.79 8.21 0.54
CA LEU A 328 -16.29 8.82 1.79
C LEU A 328 -14.99 8.14 2.22
N THR A 329 -14.03 8.89 2.78
CA THR A 329 -12.80 8.35 3.39
C THR A 329 -12.71 8.81 4.84
N TYR A 330 -12.26 7.93 5.74
CA TYR A 330 -12.06 8.19 7.16
C TYR A 330 -10.71 7.62 7.59
N ASP A 331 -9.81 8.47 8.10
CA ASP A 331 -8.50 8.05 8.64
C ASP A 331 -8.56 7.96 10.18
N TRP A 332 -7.91 6.96 10.77
CA TRP A 332 -7.80 6.77 12.21
C TRP A 332 -7.03 7.96 12.84
N PRO A 333 -7.47 8.50 13.99
CA PRO A 333 -6.81 9.64 14.62
C PRO A 333 -5.40 9.28 15.09
N GLY A 334 -4.37 9.85 14.45
CA GLY A 334 -2.98 9.70 14.88
C GLY A 334 -1.89 9.83 13.81
N ARG A 335 -2.23 9.79 12.52
CA ARG A 335 -1.26 9.98 11.42
C ARG A 335 -1.90 10.83 10.31
N THR A 336 -1.46 12.09 10.23
CA THR A 336 -1.69 13.11 9.18
C THR A 336 -3.09 13.21 8.55
N ILE A 337 -3.81 14.27 8.92
CA ILE A 337 -5.07 14.71 8.31
C ILE A 337 -4.78 15.32 6.92
N VAL A 338 -5.39 14.78 5.86
CA VAL A 338 -5.54 15.43 4.54
C VAL A 338 -7.06 15.40 4.21
N PRO A 339 -7.65 16.49 3.73
CA PRO A 339 -8.83 17.08 4.35
C PRO A 339 -10.15 16.42 3.91
N VAL A 340 -10.75 15.67 4.81
CA VAL A 340 -12.17 15.89 5.12
C VAL A 340 -12.20 16.27 6.58
N GLU A 341 -12.28 17.57 6.86
CA GLU A 341 -12.46 18.08 8.21
C GLU A 341 -13.89 17.69 8.67
N ILE A 342 -14.09 16.43 9.06
CA ILE A 342 -15.15 16.11 10.00
C ILE A 342 -14.67 16.73 11.30
N LYS A 343 -15.12 17.95 11.57
CA LYS A 343 -15.02 18.53 12.90
C LYS A 343 -15.74 17.58 13.83
N PHE A 344 -15.02 16.70 14.50
CA PHE A 344 -15.48 16.13 15.76
C PHE A 344 -15.49 17.26 16.78
N ALA A 345 -16.43 18.19 16.60
CA ALA A 345 -16.88 19.05 17.66
C ALA A 345 -17.67 18.14 18.61
N ASP A 346 -16.95 17.67 19.61
CA ASP A 346 -17.52 17.17 20.87
C ASP A 346 -18.21 15.80 20.79
N LEU A 347 -17.49 14.74 21.20
CA LEU A 347 -18.10 13.44 21.49
C LEU A 347 -19.22 13.57 22.55
N ASP A 348 -19.14 14.56 23.46
CA ASP A 348 -20.21 14.88 24.41
C ASP A 348 -21.42 15.56 23.72
N GLY A 349 -21.20 16.25 22.60
CA GLY A 349 -22.27 16.79 21.75
C GLY A 349 -23.09 15.70 21.05
N LEU A 350 -22.42 14.64 20.56
CA LEU A 350 -23.09 13.48 19.96
C LEU A 350 -23.91 12.70 21.00
N ARG A 351 -23.44 12.57 22.26
CA ARG A 351 -24.20 11.96 23.37
C ARG A 351 -25.47 12.75 23.71
N THR A 352 -25.40 14.07 23.63
CA THR A 352 -26.54 14.96 23.94
C THR A 352 -27.65 14.89 22.88
N ILE A 353 -27.29 14.64 21.62
CA ILE A 353 -28.24 14.61 20.49
C ILE A 353 -28.78 13.19 20.23
N TYR A 354 -27.95 12.16 20.42
CA TYR A 354 -28.25 10.80 19.94
C TYR A 354 -28.32 9.73 21.05
N GLY A 355 -28.13 10.14 22.32
CA GLY A 355 -28.17 9.26 23.48
C GLY A 355 -26.82 8.64 23.83
N ASP A 356 -26.74 8.02 25.01
CA ASP A 356 -25.54 7.35 25.47
C ASP A 356 -25.26 6.10 24.63
N PRO A 357 -23.97 5.79 24.33
CA PRO A 357 -23.62 4.48 23.80
C PRO A 357 -24.11 3.38 24.75
N PRO A 358 -24.42 2.18 24.25
CA PRO A 358 -24.73 1.05 25.12
C PRO A 358 -23.59 0.87 26.14
N PRO A 359 -23.89 0.61 27.42
CA PRO A 359 -22.86 0.47 28.42
C PRO A 359 -21.93 -0.68 28.00
N PRO A 360 -20.60 -0.52 28.13
CA PRO A 360 -19.67 -1.59 27.84
C PRO A 360 -20.10 -2.83 28.62
N GLN A 361 -20.36 -3.92 27.92
CA GLN A 361 -20.77 -5.15 28.59
C GLN A 361 -19.64 -5.52 29.56
N PRO A 362 -19.95 -5.81 30.84
CA PRO A 362 -18.93 -6.17 31.79
C PRO A 362 -18.18 -7.37 31.24
N LEU A 363 -16.86 -7.24 31.09
CA LEU A 363 -15.97 -8.35 30.78
C LEU A 363 -16.20 -9.42 31.85
N LEU A 364 -17.04 -10.40 31.51
CA LEU A 364 -17.23 -11.59 32.33
C LEU A 364 -15.89 -12.31 32.30
N GLY A 365 -15.18 -12.21 33.43
CA GLY A 365 -13.82 -12.68 33.59
C GLY A 365 -13.64 -14.10 33.05
N ARG A 366 -12.63 -14.26 32.21
CA ARG A 366 -11.97 -15.54 32.01
C ARG A 366 -10.61 -15.43 32.67
N PHE A 367 -10.45 -16.26 33.70
CA PHE A 367 -9.21 -16.53 34.41
C PHE A 367 -8.17 -17.15 33.50
#